data_AF-D0NJG7-F1
#
_entry.id   AF-D0NJG7-F1
#
_cell.length_a   1.000
_cell.length_b   1.000
_cell.length_c   1.000
_cell.angle_alpha   90.00
_cell.angle_beta   90.00
_cell.angle_gamma   90.00
#
_symmetry.space_group_name_H-M   'P 1'
#
loop_
_entity.id
_entity.type
_entity.pdbx_description
1 polymer ?
#
loop_
_entity_poly.entity_id
_entity_poly.type
_entity_poly.pdbx_seq_one_letter_code
_entity_poly.pdbx_strand_id
1 'polypeptide(L)'
;MPSSEPLVVGVIFPAKKIARLQEVLNVEEDGVRFVLIDLEAATPTGASVTDPELEAAAQRFAARNGPLDALLHKLAHDMVFAGLGDQSAANRVQLVQLFLQRHPSVRVVDPIDSVRLLTDRHAVCKRLKSMEQNGDSRTQSFKVPSFYEVGTTAQFQKLQEEVDTGHSRLPLICKSVEACGALIGVTP
;
A
#
# COMPACT_ATOMS: atom_id res chain seq x y z
N MET A 1 13.17 -13.01 -35.92
CA MET A 1 13.43 -12.12 -34.78
C MET A 1 13.85 -13.03 -33.63
N PRO A 2 15.04 -12.87 -33.01
CA PRO A 2 15.34 -13.63 -31.80
C PRO A 2 14.29 -13.25 -30.76
N SER A 3 13.50 -14.21 -30.28
CA SER A 3 12.55 -13.96 -29.20
C SER A 3 13.35 -13.54 -27.97
N SER A 4 13.29 -12.26 -27.61
CA SER A 4 13.79 -11.82 -26.31
C SER A 4 13.08 -12.62 -25.23
N GLU A 5 13.80 -13.06 -24.21
CA GLU A 5 13.16 -13.67 -23.04
C GLU A 5 12.06 -12.75 -22.51
N PRO A 6 10.90 -13.30 -22.12
CA PRO A 6 9.79 -12.48 -21.64
C PRO A 6 10.16 -11.79 -20.33
N LEU A 7 9.67 -10.56 -20.15
CA LEU A 7 9.76 -9.86 -18.88
C LEU A 7 8.96 -10.63 -17.82
N VAL A 8 9.60 -10.93 -16.69
CA VAL A 8 8.99 -11.70 -15.60
C VAL A 8 8.50 -10.75 -14.51
N VAL A 9 7.18 -10.68 -14.34
CA VAL A 9 6.54 -9.79 -13.35
C VAL A 9 5.94 -10.62 -12.22
N GLY A 10 6.51 -10.51 -11.03
CA GLY A 10 5.93 -11.06 -9.82
C GLY A 10 4.69 -10.28 -9.40
N VAL A 11 3.62 -10.96 -9.00
CA VAL A 11 2.36 -10.34 -8.64
C VAL A 11 1.90 -10.76 -7.25
N ILE A 12 1.80 -9.80 -6.33
CA ILE A 12 1.26 -10.01 -4.97
C ILE A 12 -0.12 -9.35 -4.90
N PHE A 13 -1.18 -10.16 -4.87
CA PHE A 13 -2.55 -9.71 -4.62
C PHE A 13 -3.23 -10.53 -3.51
N PRO A 14 -4.19 -9.95 -2.79
CA PRO A 14 -5.03 -10.72 -1.86
C PRO A 14 -5.76 -11.85 -2.59
N ALA A 15 -5.93 -13.01 -1.93
CA ALA A 15 -6.63 -14.19 -2.47
C ALA A 15 -7.97 -13.87 -3.16
N LYS A 16 -8.76 -12.96 -2.58
CA LYS A 16 -10.06 -12.53 -3.13
C LYS A 16 -9.98 -11.83 -4.49
N LYS A 17 -8.82 -11.27 -4.87
CA LYS A 17 -8.58 -10.66 -6.18
C LYS A 17 -7.99 -11.64 -7.20
N ILE A 18 -7.28 -12.67 -6.71
CA ILE A 18 -6.60 -13.65 -7.54
C ILE A 18 -7.58 -14.44 -8.41
N ALA A 19 -8.75 -14.83 -7.89
CA ALA A 19 -9.74 -15.62 -8.63
C ALA A 19 -10.18 -14.99 -9.97
N ARG A 20 -10.17 -13.65 -10.06
CA ARG A 20 -10.51 -12.93 -11.31
C ARG A 20 -9.31 -12.70 -12.24
N LEU A 21 -8.09 -12.92 -11.74
CA LEU A 21 -6.84 -12.65 -12.46
C LEU A 21 -6.14 -13.94 -12.92
N GLN A 22 -6.55 -15.11 -12.42
CA GLN A 22 -5.95 -16.41 -12.77
C GLN A 22 -5.91 -16.71 -14.28
N GLU A 23 -6.88 -16.21 -15.04
CA GLU A 23 -6.93 -16.35 -16.50
C GLU A 23 -5.81 -15.56 -17.21
N VAL A 24 -5.35 -14.45 -16.62
CA VAL A 24 -4.29 -13.59 -17.18
C VAL A 24 -2.91 -13.97 -16.62
N LEU A 25 -2.86 -14.51 -15.40
CA LEU A 25 -1.61 -14.78 -14.68
C LEU A 25 -0.85 -16.02 -15.19
N ASN A 26 -1.45 -16.84 -16.05
CA ASN A 26 -0.82 -18.04 -16.63
C ASN A 26 -0.51 -17.90 -18.13
N VAL A 27 -0.74 -16.71 -18.69
CA VAL A 27 -0.53 -16.44 -20.12
C VAL A 27 0.72 -15.59 -20.27
N GLU A 28 1.57 -15.98 -21.21
CA GLU A 28 2.62 -15.10 -21.74
C GLU A 28 2.02 -14.36 -22.94
N GLU A 29 1.91 -13.05 -22.83
CA GLU A 29 1.35 -12.19 -23.87
C GLU A 29 2.21 -10.93 -23.99
N ASP A 30 2.41 -10.44 -25.21
CA ASP A 30 3.23 -9.26 -25.51
C ASP A 30 4.66 -9.28 -24.92
N GLY A 31 5.23 -10.48 -24.74
CA GLY A 31 6.57 -10.65 -24.17
C GLY A 31 6.63 -10.41 -22.66
N VAL A 32 5.51 -10.51 -21.95
CA VAL A 32 5.43 -10.42 -20.49
C VAL A 32 4.85 -11.72 -19.93
N ARG A 33 5.48 -12.22 -18.87
CA ARG A 33 5.04 -13.38 -18.11
C ARG A 33 4.80 -12.98 -16.66
N PHE A 34 3.56 -13.14 -16.19
CA PHE A 34 3.23 -12.90 -14.80
C PHE A 34 3.48 -14.16 -13.96
N VAL A 35 3.95 -13.96 -12.73
CA VAL A 35 4.13 -15.02 -11.74
C VAL A 35 3.35 -14.63 -10.50
N LEU A 36 2.32 -15.40 -10.18
CA LEU A 36 1.55 -15.18 -8.98
C LEU A 36 2.35 -15.57 -7.74
N ILE A 37 2.47 -14.64 -6.79
CA ILE A 37 3.19 -14.82 -5.55
C ILE A 37 2.18 -14.89 -4.41
N ASP A 38 2.06 -16.09 -3.83
CA ASP A 38 1.32 -16.30 -2.59
C ASP A 38 2.20 -15.84 -1.40
N LEU A 39 1.99 -14.59 -0.99
CA LEU A 39 2.76 -13.99 0.09
C LEU A 39 2.42 -14.60 1.45
N GLU A 40 1.18 -15.07 1.66
CA GLU A 40 0.79 -15.74 2.90
C GLU A 40 1.55 -17.05 3.05
N ALA A 41 1.58 -17.88 2.01
CA ALA A 41 2.34 -19.13 2.00
C ALA A 41 3.87 -18.92 2.06
N ALA A 42 4.38 -17.79 1.56
CA ALA A 42 5.80 -17.47 1.59
C ALA A 42 6.29 -16.93 2.95
N THR A 43 5.37 -16.44 3.79
CA THR A 43 5.71 -15.78 5.05
C THR A 43 5.71 -16.78 6.21
N PRO A 44 6.76 -16.81 7.06
CA PRO A 44 6.75 -17.62 8.27
C PRO A 44 5.57 -17.25 9.17
N THR A 45 4.92 -18.26 9.74
CA THR A 45 3.78 -18.09 10.67
C THR A 45 4.19 -18.47 12.09
N GLY A 46 3.80 -17.66 13.08
CA GLY A 46 4.08 -17.94 14.49
C GLY A 46 4.01 -16.68 15.35
N ALA A 47 3.86 -16.84 16.66
CA ALA A 47 3.78 -15.72 17.61
C ALA A 47 5.08 -14.90 17.72
N SER A 48 6.22 -15.52 17.39
CA SER A 48 7.54 -14.91 17.46
C SER A 48 8.37 -15.31 16.24
N VAL A 49 8.07 -14.70 15.09
CA VAL A 49 8.94 -14.84 13.91
C VAL A 49 10.18 -13.98 14.13
N THR A 50 11.36 -14.60 14.01
CA THR A 50 12.65 -13.95 14.19
C THR A 50 13.18 -13.38 12.87
N ASP A 51 14.07 -12.38 12.95
CA ASP A 51 14.69 -11.82 11.75
C ASP A 51 15.41 -12.88 10.88
N PRO A 52 16.19 -13.84 11.42
CA PRO A 52 16.78 -14.90 10.61
C PRO A 52 15.76 -15.78 9.86
N GLU A 53 14.58 -16.01 10.44
CA GLU A 53 13.52 -16.78 9.77
C GLU A 53 12.92 -16.02 8.60
N LEU A 54 12.72 -14.70 8.74
CA LEU A 54 12.30 -13.82 7.65
C LEU A 54 13.37 -13.74 6.56
N GLU A 55 14.64 -13.71 6.93
CA GLU A 55 15.74 -13.68 5.97
C GLU A 55 15.83 -14.98 5.17
N ALA A 56 15.71 -16.12 5.84
CA ALA A 56 15.62 -17.41 5.16
C ALA A 56 14.36 -17.49 4.27
N ALA A 57 13.25 -16.87 4.69
CA ALA A 57 12.05 -16.77 3.87
C ALA A 57 12.24 -15.90 2.63
N ALA A 58 12.96 -14.77 2.73
CA ALA A 58 13.28 -13.91 1.59
C ALA A 58 14.16 -14.64 0.55
N GLN A 59 15.09 -15.47 1.01
CA GLN A 59 15.88 -16.33 0.12
C GLN A 59 15.02 -17.39 -0.57
N ARG A 60 14.14 -18.07 0.17
CA ARG A 60 13.19 -19.03 -0.42
C ARG A 60 12.22 -18.36 -1.39
N PHE A 61 11.78 -17.13 -1.09
CA PHE A 61 10.94 -16.32 -1.95
C PHE A 61 11.62 -16.07 -3.30
N ALA A 62 12.88 -15.65 -3.29
CA ALA A 62 13.66 -15.44 -4.52
C ALA A 62 13.87 -16.75 -5.29
N ALA A 63 14.27 -17.82 -4.60
CA ALA A 63 14.53 -19.12 -5.23
C ALA A 63 13.29 -19.73 -5.89
N ARG A 64 12.11 -19.57 -5.27
CA ARG A 64 10.85 -20.14 -5.77
C ARG A 64 10.30 -19.40 -6.99
N ASN A 65 10.43 -18.07 -7.01
CA ASN A 65 9.84 -17.24 -8.05
C ASN A 65 10.82 -16.96 -9.21
N GLY A 66 12.11 -17.28 -9.04
CA GLY A 66 13.15 -16.99 -10.03
C GLY A 66 13.51 -15.50 -10.08
N PRO A 67 14.38 -15.10 -11.01
CA PRO A 67 14.67 -13.69 -11.24
C PRO A 67 13.40 -12.98 -11.73
N LEU A 68 13.09 -11.85 -11.10
CA LEU A 68 11.98 -10.97 -11.49
C LEU A 68 12.55 -9.68 -12.09
N ASP A 69 11.92 -9.19 -13.15
CA ASP A 69 12.20 -7.86 -13.70
C ASP A 69 11.41 -6.80 -12.94
N ALA A 70 10.18 -7.13 -12.52
CA ALA A 70 9.33 -6.26 -11.74
C ALA A 70 8.49 -7.01 -10.70
N LEU A 71 8.04 -6.27 -9.68
CA LEU A 71 7.10 -6.70 -8.66
C LEU A 71 5.90 -5.75 -8.66
N LEU A 72 4.75 -6.25 -9.10
CA LEU A 72 3.46 -5.61 -8.96
C LEU A 72 2.82 -6.07 -7.64
N HIS A 73 2.43 -5.14 -6.77
CA HIS A 73 1.92 -5.53 -5.46
C HIS A 73 0.71 -4.70 -4.99
N LYS A 74 -0.10 -5.30 -4.11
CA LYS A 74 -1.13 -4.60 -3.34
C LYS A 74 -0.98 -4.89 -1.85
N LEU A 75 -0.03 -4.20 -1.22
CA LEU A 75 0.32 -4.36 0.21
C LEU A 75 -0.35 -3.34 1.14
N ALA A 76 -1.14 -2.41 0.61
CA ALA A 76 -1.72 -1.32 1.41
C ALA A 76 -2.53 -1.81 2.64
N HIS A 77 -3.23 -2.96 2.52
CA HIS A 77 -3.95 -3.53 3.66
C HIS A 77 -2.98 -4.08 4.72
N ASP A 78 -1.96 -4.83 4.31
CA ASP A 78 -0.96 -5.35 5.25
C ASP A 78 -0.21 -4.22 5.94
N MET A 79 0.09 -3.13 5.23
CA MET A 79 0.74 -1.95 5.83
C MET A 79 -0.14 -1.29 6.90
N VAL A 80 -1.46 -1.18 6.67
CA VAL A 80 -2.39 -0.64 7.67
C VAL A 80 -2.50 -1.58 8.86
N PHE A 81 -2.72 -2.88 8.63
CA PHE A 81 -2.84 -3.84 9.73
C PHE A 81 -1.55 -3.96 10.54
N ALA A 82 -0.38 -3.91 9.89
CA ALA A 82 0.90 -3.86 10.58
C ALA A 82 1.01 -2.63 11.50
N GLY A 83 0.56 -1.46 11.03
CA GLY A 83 0.50 -0.24 11.84
C GLY A 83 -0.47 -0.33 13.03
N LEU A 84 -1.48 -1.20 12.94
CA LEU A 84 -2.44 -1.49 14.00
C LEU A 84 -2.01 -2.67 14.91
N GLY A 85 -0.80 -3.20 14.74
CA GLY A 85 -0.24 -4.25 15.59
C GLY A 85 -0.46 -5.68 15.09
N ASP A 86 -0.95 -5.90 13.86
CA ASP A 86 -1.00 -7.24 13.26
C ASP A 86 0.41 -7.70 12.86
N GLN A 87 0.98 -8.59 13.68
CA GLN A 87 2.32 -9.12 13.46
C GLN A 87 2.42 -9.95 12.16
N SER A 88 1.36 -10.63 11.75
CA SER A 88 1.37 -11.42 10.51
C SER A 88 1.45 -10.51 9.29
N ALA A 89 0.71 -9.39 9.32
CA ALA A 89 0.81 -8.36 8.30
C ALA A 89 2.18 -7.67 8.30
N ALA A 90 2.72 -7.38 9.48
CA ALA A 90 4.07 -6.82 9.62
C ALA A 90 5.13 -7.73 8.99
N ASN A 91 5.08 -9.04 9.28
CA ASN A 91 6.00 -10.03 8.72
C ASN A 91 5.90 -10.11 7.19
N ARG A 92 4.69 -10.04 6.63
CA ARG A 92 4.47 -10.02 5.17
C ARG A 92 5.11 -8.80 4.51
N VAL A 93 4.92 -7.60 5.10
CA VAL A 93 5.54 -6.37 4.60
C VAL A 93 7.06 -6.45 4.71
N GLN A 94 7.59 -6.91 5.84
CA GLN A 94 9.03 -7.03 6.08
C GLN A 94 9.68 -8.03 5.12
N LEU A 95 9.05 -9.17 4.86
CA LEU A 95 9.51 -10.16 3.89
C LEU A 95 9.72 -9.52 2.50
N VAL A 96 8.73 -8.76 2.01
CA VAL A 96 8.84 -8.08 0.71
C VAL A 96 9.95 -7.04 0.73
N GLN A 97 10.09 -6.27 1.82
CA GLN A 97 11.17 -5.29 1.94
C GLN A 97 12.56 -5.95 1.92
N LEU A 98 12.76 -7.05 2.64
CA LEU A 98 14.02 -7.79 2.66
C LEU A 98 14.37 -8.41 1.29
N PHE A 99 13.35 -8.90 0.57
CA PHE A 99 13.52 -9.34 -0.81
C PHE A 99 14.00 -8.18 -1.70
N LEU A 100 13.30 -7.05 -1.69
CA LEU A 100 13.63 -5.90 -2.54
C LEU A 100 15.01 -5.29 -2.22
N GLN A 101 15.42 -5.28 -0.95
CA GLN A 101 16.75 -4.84 -0.55
C GLN A 101 17.88 -5.69 -1.17
N ARG A 102 17.66 -7.00 -1.33
CA ARG A 102 18.62 -7.92 -1.95
C ARG A 102 18.57 -7.93 -3.47
N HIS A 103 17.46 -7.49 -4.04
CA HIS A 103 17.22 -7.49 -5.48
C HIS A 103 16.91 -6.06 -5.98
N PRO A 104 17.86 -5.11 -5.86
CA PRO A 104 17.64 -3.70 -6.22
C PRO A 104 17.38 -3.48 -7.72
N SER A 105 17.63 -4.48 -8.57
CA SER A 105 17.30 -4.45 -9.99
C SER A 105 15.79 -4.63 -10.25
N VAL A 106 15.05 -5.21 -9.32
CA VAL A 106 13.60 -5.45 -9.46
C VAL A 106 12.86 -4.11 -9.39
N ARG A 107 12.10 -3.79 -10.43
CA ARG A 107 11.24 -2.60 -10.45
C ARG A 107 9.98 -2.83 -9.64
N VAL A 108 9.61 -1.91 -8.75
CA VAL A 108 8.47 -2.09 -7.86
C VAL A 108 7.32 -1.17 -8.28
N VAL A 109 6.14 -1.76 -8.46
CA VAL A 109 4.93 -1.06 -8.86
C VAL A 109 3.83 -1.30 -7.83
N ASP A 110 3.39 -0.29 -7.08
CA ASP A 110 3.99 1.05 -6.91
C ASP A 110 5.15 1.02 -5.90
N PRO A 111 6.03 2.03 -5.82
CA PRO A 111 7.06 2.06 -4.77
C PRO A 111 6.47 1.95 -3.35
N ILE A 112 7.11 1.14 -2.50
CA ILE A 112 6.64 0.83 -1.14
C ILE A 112 6.34 2.10 -0.32
N ASP A 113 7.21 3.11 -0.39
CA ASP A 113 7.04 4.36 0.35
C ASP A 113 5.88 5.21 -0.18
N SER A 114 5.64 5.17 -1.50
CA SER A 114 4.47 5.82 -2.10
C SER A 114 3.18 5.15 -1.63
N VAL A 115 3.14 3.83 -1.57
CA VAL A 115 1.98 3.10 -1.03
C VAL A 115 1.80 3.38 0.46
N ARG A 116 2.88 3.48 1.24
CA ARG A 116 2.83 3.83 2.66
C ARG A 116 2.27 5.24 2.90
N LEU A 117 2.58 6.21 2.06
CA LEU A 117 1.92 7.52 2.12
C LEU A 117 0.40 7.37 1.90
N LEU A 118 -0.01 6.54 0.94
CA LEU A 118 -1.41 6.32 0.61
C LEU A 118 -2.20 5.57 1.68
N THR A 119 -1.56 5.03 2.73
CA THR A 119 -2.25 4.41 3.86
C THR A 119 -2.74 5.40 4.92
N ASP A 120 -2.25 6.65 4.89
CA ASP A 120 -2.63 7.74 5.79
C ASP A 120 -3.41 8.82 5.01
N ARG A 121 -4.71 8.91 5.27
CA ARG A 121 -5.63 9.85 4.61
C ARG A 121 -5.25 11.29 4.88
N HIS A 122 -4.78 11.60 6.08
CA HIS A 122 -4.36 12.95 6.43
C HIS A 122 -3.09 13.34 5.69
N ALA A 123 -2.10 12.45 5.62
CA ALA A 123 -0.88 12.66 4.86
C ALA A 123 -1.14 12.85 3.35
N VAL A 124 -2.06 12.05 2.77
CA VAL A 124 -2.51 12.22 1.38
C VAL A 124 -3.15 13.60 1.18
N CYS A 125 -4.09 13.99 2.04
CA CYS A 125 -4.74 15.29 1.95
C CYS A 125 -3.73 16.45 2.05
N LYS A 126 -2.73 16.37 2.96
CA LYS A 126 -1.64 17.37 3.03
C LYS A 126 -0.83 17.42 1.74
N ARG A 127 -0.48 16.27 1.17
CA ARG A 127 0.30 16.20 -0.08
C ARG A 127 -0.48 16.82 -1.23
N LEU A 128 -1.76 16.48 -1.37
CA LEU A 128 -2.65 17.07 -2.38
C LEU A 128 -2.79 18.58 -2.18
N LYS A 129 -2.94 19.05 -0.93
CA LYS A 129 -3.05 20.48 -0.62
C LYS A 129 -1.80 21.24 -1.04
N SER A 130 -0.62 20.69 -0.73
CA SER A 130 0.66 21.25 -1.17
C SER A 130 0.78 21.28 -2.69
N MET A 131 0.35 20.23 -3.39
CA MET A 131 0.32 20.21 -4.86
C MET A 131 -0.65 21.26 -5.44
N GLU A 132 -1.81 21.46 -4.81
CA GLU A 132 -2.74 22.51 -5.21
C GLU A 132 -2.14 23.92 -5.00
N GLN A 133 -1.38 24.13 -3.93
CA GLN A 133 -0.76 25.43 -3.61
C GLN A 133 0.46 25.76 -4.47
N ASN A 134 1.22 24.74 -4.86
CA ASN A 134 2.45 24.89 -5.64
C ASN A 134 2.21 24.82 -7.16
N GLY A 135 1.00 24.50 -7.60
CA GLY A 135 0.65 24.45 -9.02
C GLY A 135 0.56 25.84 -9.64
N ASP A 136 0.88 25.95 -10.94
CA ASP A 136 0.57 27.17 -11.68
C ASP A 136 -0.96 27.38 -11.69
N SER A 137 -1.38 28.55 -11.21
CA SER A 137 -2.77 29.00 -11.20
C SER A 137 -3.49 28.84 -12.55
N ARG A 138 -2.76 28.87 -13.67
CA ARG A 138 -3.31 28.71 -15.03
C ARG A 138 -3.53 27.25 -15.42
N THR A 139 -2.87 26.30 -14.76
CA THR A 139 -2.95 24.85 -15.05
C THR A 139 -3.53 24.05 -13.90
N GLN A 140 -3.98 24.70 -12.83
CA GLN A 140 -4.51 24.02 -11.65
C GLN A 140 -5.85 23.34 -11.98
N SER A 141 -5.81 22.01 -12.08
CA SER A 141 -6.94 21.18 -12.53
C SER A 141 -7.80 20.61 -11.40
N PHE A 142 -7.40 20.78 -10.14
CA PHE A 142 -8.12 20.22 -9.00
C PHE A 142 -8.11 21.16 -7.79
N LYS A 143 -9.11 20.97 -6.91
CA LYS A 143 -9.20 21.62 -5.61
C LYS A 143 -9.29 20.60 -4.48
N VAL A 144 -8.63 20.89 -3.37
CA VAL A 144 -8.68 20.04 -2.16
C VAL A 144 -9.63 20.68 -1.13
N PRO A 145 -10.73 20.02 -0.75
CA PRO A 145 -11.63 20.50 0.30
C PRO A 145 -10.88 20.75 1.61
N SER A 146 -11.35 21.68 2.44
CA SER A 146 -10.84 21.84 3.80
C SER A 146 -10.98 20.53 4.57
N PHE A 147 -9.94 20.15 5.30
CA PHE A 147 -9.90 18.92 6.08
C PHE A 147 -9.24 19.18 7.42
N TYR A 148 -9.63 18.38 8.40
CA TYR A 148 -9.18 18.48 9.78
C TYR A 148 -8.91 17.07 10.30
N GLU A 149 -7.79 16.89 11.01
CA GLU A 149 -7.53 15.68 11.78
C GLU A 149 -8.04 15.88 13.20
N VAL A 150 -8.88 14.95 13.67
CA VAL A 150 -9.48 14.99 15.00
C VAL A 150 -9.16 13.68 15.72
N GLY A 151 -8.18 13.72 16.61
CA GLY A 151 -7.82 12.63 17.53
C GLY A 151 -7.88 13.02 19.00
N THR A 152 -8.16 14.30 19.31
CA THR A 152 -8.20 14.83 20.67
C THR A 152 -9.38 15.81 20.84
N THR A 153 -9.80 16.02 22.09
CA THR A 153 -10.86 16.99 22.43
C THR A 153 -10.51 18.41 21.96
N ALA A 154 -9.26 18.82 22.09
CA ALA A 154 -8.81 20.15 21.65
C ALA A 154 -8.92 20.33 20.13
N GLN A 155 -8.57 19.31 19.34
CA GLN A 155 -8.75 19.34 17.88
C GLN A 155 -10.22 19.41 17.48
N PHE A 156 -11.09 18.71 18.23
CA PHE A 156 -12.55 18.78 18.00
C PHE A 156 -13.11 20.17 18.32
N GLN A 157 -12.71 20.77 19.43
CA GLN A 157 -13.11 22.14 19.80
C GLN A 157 -12.69 23.15 18.73
N LYS A 158 -11.46 23.03 18.21
CA LYS A 158 -11.00 23.85 17.08
C LYS A 158 -11.86 23.66 15.83
N LEU A 159 -12.23 22.42 15.49
CA LEU A 159 -13.14 22.17 14.37
C LEU A 159 -14.51 22.82 14.59
N GLN A 160 -15.01 22.79 15.83
CA GLN A 160 -16.28 23.44 16.19
C GLN A 160 -16.20 24.96 15.98
N GLU A 161 -15.13 25.61 16.44
CA GLU A 161 -14.90 27.04 16.22
C GLU A 161 -14.84 27.40 14.72
N GLU A 162 -14.19 26.57 13.90
CA GLU A 162 -14.10 26.76 12.45
C GLU A 162 -15.47 26.67 11.76
N VAL A 163 -16.37 25.82 12.26
CA VAL A 163 -17.75 25.72 11.78
C VAL A 163 -18.57 26.91 12.24
N ASP A 164 -18.49 27.28 13.51
CA ASP A 164 -19.26 28.39 14.11
C ASP A 164 -18.88 29.74 13.48
N THR A 165 -17.61 29.92 13.12
CA THR A 165 -17.11 31.12 12.41
C THR A 165 -17.37 31.10 10.90
N GLY A 166 -17.86 29.99 10.35
CA GLY A 166 -18.19 29.85 8.92
C GLY A 166 -17.00 29.59 7.99
N HIS A 167 -15.80 29.38 8.54
CA HIS A 167 -14.61 28.98 7.79
C HIS A 167 -14.70 27.54 7.26
N SER A 168 -15.42 26.68 7.98
CA SER A 168 -15.83 25.34 7.57
C SER A 168 -17.36 25.27 7.47
N ARG A 169 -17.89 24.46 6.55
CA ARG A 169 -19.35 24.38 6.30
C ARG A 169 -19.86 22.95 6.45
N LEU A 170 -21.04 22.83 7.06
CA LEU A 170 -21.80 21.59 7.06
C LEU A 170 -22.45 21.35 5.68
N PRO A 171 -22.64 20.08 5.26
CA PRO A 171 -22.27 18.86 5.97
C PRO A 171 -20.77 18.53 5.90
N LEU A 172 -20.23 17.95 6.98
CA LEU A 172 -18.89 17.38 7.02
C LEU A 172 -18.94 15.86 6.80
N ILE A 173 -17.90 15.31 6.17
CA ILE A 173 -17.73 13.87 6.03
C ILE A 173 -16.61 13.41 6.96
N CYS A 174 -16.95 12.55 7.92
CA CYS A 174 -15.97 11.93 8.81
C CYS A 174 -15.43 10.65 8.18
N LYS A 175 -14.11 10.52 8.13
CA LYS A 175 -13.39 9.32 7.68
C LYS A 175 -12.27 9.05 8.69
N SER A 176 -11.89 7.78 8.85
CA SER A 176 -10.73 7.39 9.68
C SER A 176 -9.43 8.05 9.19
N VAL A 177 -8.32 7.91 9.91
CA VAL A 177 -7.01 8.30 9.35
C VAL A 177 -6.51 7.23 8.39
N GLU A 178 -6.79 5.97 8.68
CA GLU A 178 -6.44 4.82 7.86
C GLU A 178 -7.20 4.86 6.53
N ALA A 179 -6.48 5.01 5.43
CA ALA A 179 -7.06 5.24 4.12
C ALA A 179 -7.50 3.95 3.41
N CYS A 180 -6.88 2.81 3.74
CA CYS A 180 -7.07 1.50 3.11
C CYS A 180 -7.29 0.42 4.17
N GLY A 181 -8.10 -0.60 3.90
CA GLY A 181 -8.16 -1.80 4.74
C GLY A 181 -8.89 -1.69 6.10
N ALA A 182 -9.41 -0.52 6.49
CA ALA A 182 -10.13 -0.39 7.74
C ALA A 182 -11.49 -1.13 7.69
N LEU A 183 -11.62 -2.23 8.43
CA LEU A 183 -12.91 -2.61 9.01
C LEU A 183 -13.21 -1.56 10.08
N ILE A 184 -14.34 -0.87 9.96
CA ILE A 184 -14.82 0.05 10.99
C ILE A 184 -15.17 -0.80 12.22
N GLY A 185 -14.19 -1.07 13.08
CA GLY A 185 -14.39 -1.63 14.40
C GLY A 185 -14.98 -0.54 15.28
N VAL A 186 -16.30 -0.49 15.37
CA VAL A 186 -16.98 0.29 16.40
C VAL A 186 -16.79 -0.47 17.71
N THR A 187 -15.73 -0.16 18.47
CA THR A 187 -15.75 -0.48 19.90
C THR A 187 -16.72 0.48 20.57
N PRO A 188 -17.75 -0.02 21.29
CA PRO A 188 -18.73 0.80 21.98
C PRO A 188 -18.14 1.61 23.13
#